data_AF-A0A0N1MW60-F1
#
_entry.id   AF-A0A0N1MW60-F1
#
_cell.length_a   1.000
_cell.length_b   1.000
_cell.length_c   1.000
_cell.angle_alpha   90.00
_cell.angle_beta   90.00
_cell.angle_gamma   90.00
#
_symmetry.space_group_name_H-M   'P 1'
#
loop_
_entity.id
_entity.type
_entity.pdbx_description
1 polymer ?
#
loop_
_entity_poly.entity_id
_entity_poly.type
_entity_poly.pdbx_seq_one_letter_code
_entity_poly.pdbx_strand_id
1 'polypeptide(L)'
;MIHDQTLDQATESSKAKKAVLYRMVMDKHTCPWGLKSKYLLERLGYEVEDHWLTTREQVDAFKARHGVTTTPQTFIGGKRIGGHSDLRAHFGLRLQDPKATSYRPVLAVFATGAGLALAASWAAFGTPFTLRAAEWFVSMTMMLLAMLKLQDVEQFSTMFLGYDLLAKRFVPYAYAYPVLEWTAGALMTAHALPWLSIPIGLAIGGIGGISVFYAVYIQKRELKCACVGGSGAVPLGFVSLTENLFMVAMGLWMLARMI
;
A
#
# COMPACT_ATOMS: atom_id res chain seq x y z
N MET A 1 -5.66 -49.64 -46.21
CA MET A 1 -5.34 -48.21 -46.00
C MET A 1 -6.28 -47.69 -44.92
N ILE A 2 -5.73 -46.96 -43.94
CA ILE A 2 -6.40 -46.25 -42.84
C ILE A 2 -6.81 -47.12 -41.64
N HIS A 3 -5.86 -47.41 -40.73
CA HIS A 3 -6.09 -47.49 -39.27
C HIS A 3 -4.76 -47.76 -38.56
N ASP A 4 -3.89 -46.76 -38.49
CA ASP A 4 -2.80 -46.72 -37.49
C ASP A 4 -2.16 -45.33 -37.39
N GLN A 5 -2.93 -44.29 -37.02
CA GLN A 5 -2.38 -42.94 -36.83
C GLN A 5 -2.91 -42.20 -35.59
N THR A 6 -3.69 -42.85 -34.72
CA THR A 6 -4.31 -42.20 -33.55
C THR A 6 -3.63 -42.52 -32.22
N LEU A 7 -2.52 -43.27 -32.21
CA LEU A 7 -1.79 -43.60 -30.99
C LEU A 7 -0.52 -42.77 -30.74
N ASP A 8 -0.09 -41.95 -31.71
CA ASP A 8 1.14 -41.15 -31.58
C ASP A 8 0.94 -39.74 -30.99
N GLN A 9 -0.29 -39.30 -30.70
CA GLN A 9 -0.55 -37.97 -30.12
C GLN A 9 -0.76 -37.95 -28.60
N ALA A 10 -0.59 -39.09 -27.91
CA ALA A 10 -0.78 -39.19 -26.46
C ALA A 10 0.53 -39.27 -25.65
N THR A 11 1.68 -38.93 -26.25
CA THR A 11 3.01 -39.05 -25.61
C THR A 11 3.86 -37.78 -25.69
N GLU A 12 3.25 -36.59 -25.57
CA GLU A 12 3.97 -35.35 -25.22
C GLU A 12 3.69 -34.91 -23.76
N SER A 13 3.43 -35.88 -22.87
CA SER A 13 3.43 -35.63 -21.43
C SER A 13 4.86 -35.54 -20.90
N SER A 14 5.26 -34.30 -20.58
CA SER A 14 6.20 -33.95 -19.51
C SER A 14 7.68 -34.29 -19.73
N LYS A 15 8.35 -33.59 -20.65
CA LYS A 15 9.73 -33.17 -20.33
C LYS A 15 9.62 -32.20 -19.15
N ALA A 16 10.14 -32.59 -17.98
CA ALA A 16 10.24 -31.72 -16.82
C ALA A 16 10.80 -30.36 -17.27
N LYS A 17 10.03 -29.28 -17.07
CA LYS A 17 10.44 -27.95 -17.50
C LYS A 17 11.59 -27.51 -16.60
N LYS A 18 12.83 -27.52 -17.10
CA LYS A 18 14.00 -27.12 -16.30
C LYS A 18 14.26 -25.62 -16.39
N ALA A 19 14.54 -25.00 -15.25
CA ALA A 19 15.01 -23.63 -15.14
C ALA A 19 16.26 -23.57 -14.27
N VAL A 20 17.23 -22.77 -14.66
CA VAL A 20 18.45 -22.53 -13.89
C VAL A 20 18.35 -21.15 -13.25
N LEU A 21 18.59 -21.06 -11.95
CA LEU A 21 18.50 -19.83 -11.18
C LEU A 21 19.81 -19.58 -10.43
N TYR A 22 20.44 -18.44 -10.70
CA TYR A 22 21.57 -17.97 -9.90
C TYR A 22 21.09 -16.89 -8.93
N ARG A 23 21.25 -17.11 -7.62
CA ARG A 23 20.83 -16.17 -6.58
C ARG A 23 21.85 -16.05 -5.44
N MET A 24 21.85 -14.90 -4.77
CA MET A 24 22.72 -14.68 -3.62
C MET A 24 22.16 -15.37 -2.38
N VAL A 25 22.99 -16.20 -1.75
CA VAL A 25 22.74 -16.86 -0.47
C VAL A 25 24.03 -16.82 0.33
N MET A 26 24.26 -15.70 1.01
CA MET A 26 25.41 -15.48 1.89
C MET A 26 24.97 -15.67 3.34
N ASP A 27 25.90 -15.98 4.24
CA ASP A 27 25.62 -16.26 5.66
C ASP A 27 24.73 -15.21 6.34
N LYS A 28 24.94 -13.92 6.01
CA LYS A 28 24.18 -12.80 6.58
C LYS A 28 23.24 -12.11 5.58
N HIS A 29 23.15 -12.59 4.33
CA HIS A 29 22.38 -11.91 3.31
C HIS A 29 21.79 -12.89 2.28
N THR A 30 20.46 -13.04 2.32
CA THR A 30 19.70 -13.77 1.31
C THR A 30 18.92 -12.80 0.44
N CYS A 31 19.05 -12.93 -0.88
CA CYS A 31 18.32 -12.06 -1.80
C CYS A 31 16.81 -12.40 -1.83
N PRO A 32 15.91 -11.48 -1.44
CA PRO A 32 14.47 -11.74 -1.44
C PRO A 32 13.91 -11.96 -2.85
N TRP A 33 14.48 -11.30 -3.86
CA TRP A 33 14.09 -11.50 -5.25
C TRP A 33 14.50 -12.86 -5.80
N GLY A 34 15.62 -13.42 -5.32
CA GLY A 34 16.03 -14.79 -5.62
C GLY A 34 15.01 -15.81 -5.14
N LEU A 35 14.56 -15.67 -3.89
CA LEU A 35 13.51 -16.52 -3.32
C LEU A 35 12.19 -16.38 -4.08
N LYS A 36 11.77 -15.16 -4.41
CA LYS A 36 10.54 -14.92 -5.20
C LYS A 36 10.63 -15.51 -6.61
N SER A 37 11.79 -15.45 -7.28
CA SER A 37 11.99 -16.08 -8.58
C SER A 37 11.94 -17.60 -8.50
N LYS A 38 12.59 -18.19 -7.48
CA LYS A 38 12.54 -19.64 -7.23
C LYS A 38 11.09 -20.12 -7.04
N TYR A 39 10.37 -19.48 -6.11
CA TYR A 39 8.97 -19.80 -5.84
C TYR A 39 8.08 -19.64 -7.10
N LEU A 40 8.32 -18.60 -7.91
CA LEU A 40 7.54 -18.39 -9.14
C LEU A 40 7.76 -19.52 -10.14
N LEU A 41 9.01 -19.96 -10.34
CA LEU A 41 9.35 -21.07 -11.23
C LEU A 41 8.72 -22.38 -10.76
N GLU A 42 8.88 -22.71 -9.48
CA GLU A 42 8.31 -23.92 -8.86
C GLU A 42 6.78 -23.93 -8.99
N ARG A 43 6.12 -22.80 -8.72
CA ARG A 43 4.66 -22.65 -8.88
C ARG A 43 4.18 -22.88 -10.32
N LEU A 44 5.01 -22.58 -11.31
CA LEU A 44 4.70 -22.80 -12.73
C LEU A 44 5.09 -24.20 -13.23
N GLY A 45 5.50 -25.09 -12.32
CA GLY A 45 5.85 -26.48 -12.61
C GLY A 45 7.25 -26.66 -13.18
N TYR A 46 8.17 -25.71 -12.94
CA TYR A 46 9.57 -25.88 -13.31
C TYR A 46 10.35 -26.61 -12.22
N GLU A 47 11.23 -27.52 -12.64
CA GLU A 47 12.32 -28.03 -11.81
C GLU A 47 13.44 -26.98 -11.82
N VAL A 48 13.77 -26.43 -10.65
CA VAL A 48 14.72 -25.32 -10.52
C VAL A 48 16.10 -25.84 -10.08
N GLU A 49 17.08 -25.69 -10.97
CA GLU A 49 18.50 -25.83 -10.63
C GLU A 49 18.97 -24.53 -9.96
N ASP A 50 19.05 -24.56 -8.63
CA ASP A 50 19.29 -23.40 -7.77
C ASP A 50 20.79 -23.27 -7.44
N HIS A 51 21.50 -22.40 -8.16
CA HIS A 51 22.91 -22.09 -7.92
C HIS A 51 23.08 -20.91 -6.98
N TRP A 52 23.78 -21.15 -5.88
CA TRP A 52 24.03 -20.13 -4.88
C TRP A 52 25.34 -19.39 -5.14
N LEU A 53 25.25 -18.07 -5.06
CA LEU A 53 26.40 -17.17 -4.99
C LEU A 53 26.57 -16.81 -3.52
N THR A 54 27.56 -17.43 -2.85
CA THR A 54 27.74 -17.37 -1.40
C THR A 54 28.78 -16.34 -0.97
N THR A 55 29.60 -15.83 -1.89
CA THR A 55 30.58 -14.75 -1.62
C THR A 55 30.41 -13.55 -2.56
N ARG A 56 30.95 -12.40 -2.14
CA ARG A 56 30.90 -11.16 -2.95
C ARG A 56 31.66 -11.33 -4.27
N GLU A 57 32.81 -12.00 -4.21
CA GLU A 57 33.66 -12.31 -5.35
C GLU A 57 32.93 -13.20 -6.36
N GLN A 58 32.17 -14.20 -5.89
CA GLN A 58 31.33 -15.03 -6.75
C GLN A 58 30.23 -14.22 -7.43
N VAL A 59 29.60 -13.29 -6.72
CA VAL A 59 28.57 -12.41 -7.27
C VAL A 59 29.17 -11.49 -8.35
N ASP A 60 30.29 -10.86 -8.06
CA ASP A 60 30.92 -9.92 -8.98
C ASP A 60 31.51 -10.65 -10.20
N ALA A 61 32.10 -11.84 -10.01
CA ALA A 61 32.54 -12.70 -11.10
C ALA A 61 31.36 -13.20 -11.96
N PHE A 62 30.23 -13.55 -11.35
CA PHE A 62 29.02 -13.92 -12.08
C PHE A 62 28.48 -12.76 -12.91
N LYS A 63 28.39 -11.56 -12.31
CA LYS A 63 27.98 -10.33 -12.98
C LYS A 63 28.87 -9.99 -14.18
N ALA A 64 30.19 -10.07 -14.01
CA ALA A 64 31.16 -9.84 -15.07
C ALA A 64 31.03 -10.88 -16.20
N ARG A 65 30.97 -12.18 -15.86
CA ARG A 65 30.84 -13.27 -16.86
C ARG A 65 29.57 -13.17 -17.70
N HIS A 66 28.45 -12.77 -17.10
CA HIS A 66 27.16 -12.70 -17.78
C HIS A 66 26.79 -11.29 -18.26
N GLY A 67 27.63 -10.28 -18.04
CA GLY A 67 27.35 -8.88 -18.40
C GLY A 67 26.07 -8.35 -17.77
N VAL A 68 25.85 -8.63 -16.48
CA VAL A 68 24.66 -8.18 -15.72
C VAL A 68 25.07 -7.35 -14.51
N THR A 69 24.23 -6.40 -14.11
CA THR A 69 24.48 -5.55 -12.93
C THR A 69 23.82 -6.09 -11.66
N THR A 70 22.83 -6.97 -11.80
CA THR A 70 21.98 -7.47 -10.71
C THR A 70 21.87 -8.99 -10.69
N THR A 71 21.56 -9.51 -9.51
CA THR A 71 21.13 -10.89 -9.25
C THR A 71 19.78 -10.81 -8.51
N PRO A 72 18.90 -11.82 -8.60
CA PRO A 72 19.08 -13.12 -9.26
C PRO A 72 19.06 -13.04 -10.79
N GLN A 73 19.51 -14.10 -11.46
CA GLN A 73 19.36 -14.30 -12.90
C GLN A 73 18.77 -15.67 -13.20
N THR A 74 17.74 -15.69 -14.05
CA THR A 74 17.01 -16.90 -14.45
C THR A 74 17.33 -17.27 -15.90
N PHE A 75 17.51 -18.55 -16.15
CA PHE A 75 17.71 -19.13 -17.47
C PHE A 75 16.72 -20.26 -17.70
N ILE A 76 16.08 -20.29 -18.88
CA ILE A 76 15.12 -21.33 -19.26
C ILE A 76 15.50 -21.83 -20.66
N GLY A 77 15.66 -23.15 -20.82
CA GLY A 77 16.08 -23.74 -22.10
C GLY A 77 17.41 -23.18 -22.64
N GLY A 78 18.36 -22.88 -21.74
CA GLY A 78 19.66 -22.29 -22.09
C GLY A 78 19.62 -20.79 -22.45
N LYS A 79 18.44 -20.17 -22.53
CA LYS A 79 18.30 -18.73 -22.81
C LYS A 79 18.19 -17.94 -21.51
N ARG A 80 18.94 -16.85 -21.41
CA ARG A 80 18.86 -15.92 -20.27
C ARG A 80 17.53 -15.15 -20.33
N ILE A 81 16.72 -15.31 -19.30
CA ILE A 81 15.46 -14.57 -19.14
C ILE A 81 15.71 -13.23 -18.45
N GLY A 82 16.53 -13.22 -17.39
CA GLY A 82 16.88 -12.00 -16.65
C GLY A 82 16.58 -12.08 -15.16
N GLY A 83 16.34 -10.92 -14.54
CA GLY A 83 15.99 -10.79 -13.13
C GLY A 83 14.54 -11.19 -12.84
N HIS A 84 14.08 -10.93 -11.60
CA HIS A 84 12.72 -11.28 -11.21
C HIS A 84 11.64 -10.57 -12.04
N SER A 85 11.86 -9.30 -12.40
CA SER A 85 10.93 -8.55 -13.25
C SER A 85 10.84 -9.14 -14.66
N ASP A 86 11.99 -9.45 -15.28
CA ASP A 86 12.05 -10.04 -16.61
C ASP A 86 11.40 -11.43 -16.63
N LEU A 87 11.60 -12.21 -15.56
CA LEU A 87 10.96 -13.51 -15.37
C LEU A 87 9.43 -13.39 -15.34
N ARG A 88 8.89 -12.40 -14.63
CA ARG A 88 7.45 -12.15 -14.62
C ARG A 88 6.96 -11.73 -16.01
N ALA A 89 7.70 -10.88 -16.71
CA ALA A 89 7.38 -10.45 -18.07
C ALA A 89 7.33 -11.65 -19.04
N HIS A 90 8.31 -12.55 -18.94
CA HIS A 90 8.40 -13.76 -19.77
C HIS A 90 7.15 -14.64 -19.67
N PHE A 91 6.56 -14.75 -18.48
CA PHE A 91 5.32 -15.51 -18.25
C PHE A 91 4.04 -14.69 -18.46
N GLY A 92 4.13 -13.49 -19.03
CA GLY A 92 2.98 -12.61 -19.23
C GLY A 92 2.31 -12.15 -17.93
N LEU A 93 3.01 -12.27 -16.80
CA LEU A 93 2.48 -11.84 -15.51
C LEU A 93 2.54 -10.32 -15.42
N ARG A 94 1.48 -9.72 -14.87
CA ARG A 94 1.38 -8.28 -14.66
C ARG A 94 2.64 -7.77 -13.94
N LEU A 95 3.41 -6.95 -14.64
CA LEU A 95 4.54 -6.22 -14.06
C LEU A 95 3.98 -5.18 -13.09
N GLN A 96 4.66 -4.98 -11.96
CA GLN A 96 4.32 -3.85 -11.13
C GLN A 96 4.75 -2.59 -11.87
N ASP A 97 3.78 -1.82 -12.33
CA ASP A 97 4.01 -0.45 -12.78
C ASP A 97 4.18 0.42 -11.52
N PRO A 98 5.37 0.98 -11.26
CA PRO A 98 5.61 1.85 -10.10
C PRO A 98 4.72 3.10 -10.08
N LYS A 99 4.10 3.45 -11.22
CA LYS A 99 3.19 4.59 -11.38
C LYS A 99 1.72 4.21 -11.29
N ALA A 100 1.37 2.91 -11.28
CA ALA A 100 -0.03 2.50 -11.21
C ALA A 100 -0.66 2.85 -9.85
N THR A 101 -1.89 3.34 -9.90
CA THR A 101 -2.65 3.67 -8.70
C THR A 101 -3.07 2.41 -7.94
N SER A 102 -3.04 2.48 -6.60
CA SER A 102 -3.45 1.36 -5.75
C SER A 102 -4.28 1.83 -4.57
N TYR A 103 -5.51 1.32 -4.46
CA TYR A 103 -6.38 1.55 -3.31
C TYR A 103 -6.21 0.53 -2.19
N ARG A 104 -5.35 -0.49 -2.37
CA ARG A 104 -5.16 -1.57 -1.38
C ARG A 104 -4.78 -1.05 0.00
N PRO A 105 -3.84 -0.09 0.15
CA PRO A 105 -3.49 0.42 1.48
C PRO A 105 -4.67 1.12 2.16
N VAL A 106 -5.44 1.90 1.39
CA VAL A 106 -6.63 2.59 1.91
C VAL A 106 -7.69 1.60 2.35
N LEU A 107 -8.03 0.63 1.50
CA LEU A 107 -9.02 -0.39 1.84
C LEU A 107 -8.60 -1.19 3.08
N ALA A 108 -7.30 -1.48 3.24
CA ALA A 108 -6.80 -2.15 4.44
C ALA A 108 -7.02 -1.30 5.71
N VAL A 109 -6.77 0.02 5.65
CA VAL A 109 -7.01 0.92 6.79
C VAL A 109 -8.50 0.98 7.14
N PHE A 110 -9.37 1.20 6.15
CA PHE A 110 -10.81 1.28 6.38
C PHE A 110 -11.40 -0.05 6.87
N ALA A 111 -10.95 -1.18 6.33
CA ALA A 111 -11.37 -2.50 6.81
C ALA A 111 -10.90 -2.73 8.25
N THR A 112 -9.69 -2.28 8.60
CA THR A 112 -9.17 -2.37 9.98
C THR A 112 -9.97 -1.49 10.92
N GLY A 113 -10.24 -0.23 10.55
CA GLY A 113 -11.08 0.69 11.33
C GLY A 113 -12.49 0.15 11.56
N ALA A 114 -13.10 -0.42 10.52
CA ALA A 114 -14.42 -1.07 10.63
C ALA A 114 -14.37 -2.28 11.56
N GLY A 115 -13.36 -3.14 11.41
CA GLY A 115 -13.17 -4.29 12.29
C GLY A 115 -13.00 -3.90 13.75
N LEU A 116 -12.17 -2.88 14.03
CA LEU A 116 -11.96 -2.35 15.39
C LEU A 116 -13.25 -1.79 15.99
N ALA A 117 -13.99 -1.00 15.23
CA ALA A 117 -15.22 -0.37 15.72
C ALA A 117 -16.33 -1.40 15.99
N LEU A 118 -16.51 -2.37 15.10
CA LEU A 118 -17.48 -3.45 15.28
C LEU A 118 -17.09 -4.36 16.46
N ALA A 119 -15.80 -4.71 16.59
CA ALA A 119 -15.30 -5.51 17.69
C ALA A 119 -15.43 -4.77 19.04
N ALA A 120 -15.10 -3.48 19.08
CA ALA A 120 -15.30 -2.65 20.26
C ALA A 120 -16.79 -2.54 20.64
N SER A 121 -17.67 -2.36 19.65
CA SER A 121 -19.12 -2.31 19.88
C SER A 121 -19.63 -3.65 20.43
N TRP A 122 -19.19 -4.76 19.87
CA TRP A 122 -19.50 -6.08 20.37
C TRP A 122 -19.04 -6.26 21.83
N ALA A 123 -17.80 -5.88 22.12
CA ALA A 123 -17.24 -5.99 23.47
C ALA A 123 -17.96 -5.12 24.51
N ALA A 124 -18.39 -3.91 24.13
CA ALA A 124 -19.02 -2.96 25.04
C ALA A 124 -20.54 -3.13 25.17
N PHE A 125 -21.24 -3.51 24.09
CA PHE A 125 -22.70 -3.52 24.03
C PHE A 125 -23.32 -4.88 23.68
N GLY A 126 -22.50 -5.91 23.43
CA GLY A 126 -22.96 -7.24 23.04
C GLY A 126 -23.52 -7.33 21.61
N THR A 127 -23.47 -6.23 20.85
CA THR A 127 -23.92 -6.16 19.45
C THR A 127 -22.92 -5.33 18.62
N PRO A 128 -22.60 -5.75 17.39
CA PRO A 128 -21.61 -5.05 16.58
C PRO A 128 -22.22 -3.83 15.87
N PHE A 129 -23.54 -3.85 15.62
CA PHE A 129 -24.23 -2.82 14.85
C PHE A 129 -24.93 -1.83 15.79
N THR A 130 -24.20 -0.78 16.16
CA THR A 130 -24.71 0.32 16.97
C THR A 130 -24.38 1.67 16.33
N LEU A 131 -25.11 2.73 16.72
CA LEU A 131 -24.71 4.10 16.37
C LEU A 131 -23.30 4.41 16.89
N ARG A 132 -22.93 3.85 18.07
CA ARG A 132 -21.59 3.99 18.63
C ARG A 132 -20.52 3.34 17.75
N ALA A 133 -20.82 2.19 17.14
CA ALA A 133 -19.92 1.54 16.19
C ALA A 133 -19.67 2.43 14.97
N ALA A 134 -20.68 3.14 14.48
CA ALA A 134 -20.52 4.09 13.38
C ALA A 134 -19.65 5.29 13.77
N GLU A 135 -19.88 5.86 14.97
CA GLU A 135 -19.03 6.93 15.54
C GLU A 135 -17.57 6.48 15.66
N TRP A 136 -17.34 5.31 16.26
CA TRP A 136 -16.01 4.72 16.44
C TRP A 136 -15.34 4.35 15.12
N PHE A 137 -16.09 3.89 14.13
CA PHE A 137 -15.52 3.60 12.82
C PHE A 137 -14.86 4.85 12.22
N VAL A 138 -15.55 5.98 12.28
CA VAL A 138 -15.01 7.25 11.76
C VAL A 138 -13.80 7.68 12.56
N SER A 139 -13.92 7.77 13.89
CA SER A 139 -12.86 8.30 14.74
C SER A 139 -11.60 7.41 14.79
N MET A 140 -11.77 6.08 14.82
CA MET A 140 -10.65 5.13 14.79
C MET A 140 -9.97 5.10 13.42
N THR A 141 -10.73 5.16 12.31
CA THR A 141 -10.14 5.24 10.96
C THR A 141 -9.31 6.51 10.81
N MET A 142 -9.80 7.63 11.34
CA MET A 142 -9.09 8.90 11.36
C MET A 142 -7.76 8.80 12.14
N MET A 143 -7.77 8.16 13.32
CA MET A 143 -6.53 7.89 14.06
C MET A 143 -5.55 7.00 13.28
N LEU A 144 -6.04 5.98 12.57
CA LEU A 144 -5.19 5.10 11.75
C LEU A 144 -4.58 5.86 10.56
N LEU A 145 -5.34 6.69 9.86
CA LEU A 145 -4.83 7.53 8.77
C LEU A 145 -3.83 8.56 9.29
N ALA A 146 -4.12 9.20 10.43
CA ALA A 146 -3.19 10.11 11.08
C ALA A 146 -1.89 9.41 11.53
N MET A 147 -1.98 8.17 12.03
CA MET A 147 -0.81 7.35 12.33
C MET A 147 0.06 7.12 11.09
N LEU A 148 -0.53 6.83 9.92
CA LEU A 148 0.24 6.69 8.68
C LEU A 148 0.95 7.99 8.28
N LYS A 149 0.30 9.15 8.47
CA LYS A 149 0.92 10.46 8.28
C LYS A 149 2.08 10.70 9.26
N LEU A 150 1.96 10.21 10.50
CA LEU A 150 2.98 10.32 11.54
C LEU A 150 4.19 9.40 11.34
N GLN A 151 4.05 8.30 10.59
CA GLN A 151 5.17 7.38 10.32
C GLN A 151 6.29 8.03 9.49
N ASP A 152 5.93 8.93 8.57
CA ASP A 152 6.87 9.73 7.79
C ASP A 152 6.32 11.15 7.62
N VAL A 153 6.51 11.95 8.68
CA VAL A 153 6.00 13.33 8.74
C VAL A 153 6.65 14.21 7.67
N GLU A 154 7.90 13.96 7.31
CA GLU A 154 8.63 14.76 6.32
C GLU A 154 8.09 14.53 4.91
N GLN A 155 7.85 13.26 4.56
CA GLN A 155 7.23 12.93 3.28
C GLN A 155 5.78 13.43 3.23
N PHE A 156 5.03 13.28 4.32
CA PHE A 156 3.68 13.82 4.43
C PHE A 156 3.65 15.34 4.24
N SER A 157 4.44 16.09 5.01
CA SER A 157 4.42 17.56 5.03
C SER A 157 4.77 18.12 3.65
N THR A 158 5.78 17.55 2.98
CA THR A 158 6.19 17.90 1.62
C THR A 158 5.05 17.72 0.62
N MET A 159 4.33 16.59 0.69
CA MET A 159 3.18 16.34 -0.19
C MET A 159 1.97 17.22 0.15
N PHE A 160 1.71 17.44 1.44
CA PHE A 160 0.59 18.21 1.95
C PHE A 160 0.67 19.69 1.53
N LEU A 161 1.88 20.27 1.57
CA LEU A 161 2.18 21.59 1.03
C LEU A 161 1.84 21.74 -0.47
N GLY A 162 1.76 20.65 -1.22
CA GLY A 162 1.40 20.67 -2.64
C GLY A 162 -0.03 21.14 -2.91
N TYR A 163 -0.95 20.93 -1.97
CA TYR A 163 -2.38 21.22 -2.18
C TYR A 163 -3.04 22.01 -1.05
N ASP A 164 -2.66 21.82 0.22
CA ASP A 164 -3.35 22.47 1.34
C ASP A 164 -3.11 23.98 1.36
N LEU A 165 -4.20 24.76 1.43
CA LEU A 165 -4.17 26.21 1.32
C LEU A 165 -3.54 26.87 2.56
N LEU A 166 -3.81 26.34 3.77
CA LEU A 166 -3.26 26.87 5.01
C LEU A 166 -1.80 26.45 5.17
N ALA A 167 -1.47 25.21 4.87
CA ALA A 167 -0.09 24.70 4.94
C ALA A 167 0.85 25.49 4.04
N LYS A 168 0.41 25.85 2.82
CA LYS A 168 1.18 26.71 1.91
C LYS A 168 1.51 28.08 2.50
N ARG A 169 0.63 28.62 3.35
CA ARG A 169 0.81 29.92 3.98
C ARG A 169 1.58 29.83 5.30
N PHE A 170 1.43 28.73 6.02
CA PHE A 170 2.06 28.49 7.31
C PHE A 170 2.61 27.07 7.39
N VAL A 171 3.86 26.89 6.97
CA VAL A 171 4.52 25.58 6.90
C VAL A 171 4.48 24.77 8.22
N PRO A 172 4.63 25.38 9.42
CA PRO A 172 4.52 24.62 10.66
C PRO A 172 3.17 23.88 10.84
N TYR A 173 2.09 24.38 10.24
CA TYR A 173 0.81 23.66 10.23
C TYR A 173 0.90 22.31 9.50
N ALA A 174 1.72 22.19 8.45
CA ALA A 174 1.92 20.92 7.75
C ALA A 174 2.51 19.83 8.67
N TYR A 175 3.35 20.22 9.64
CA TYR A 175 3.92 19.30 10.62
C TYR A 175 2.97 19.04 11.79
N ALA A 176 2.17 20.03 12.19
CA ALA A 176 1.19 19.89 13.26
C ALA A 176 -0.04 19.06 12.85
N TYR A 177 -0.43 19.09 11.57
CA TYR A 177 -1.66 18.48 11.07
C TYR A 177 -1.86 17.01 11.48
N PRO A 178 -0.87 16.10 11.28
CA PRO A 178 -1.05 14.69 11.65
C PRO A 178 -1.30 14.50 13.15
N VAL A 179 -0.68 15.33 13.99
CA VAL A 179 -0.84 15.29 15.45
C VAL A 179 -2.22 15.80 15.84
N LEU A 180 -2.66 16.91 15.24
CA LEU A 180 -3.98 17.49 15.47
C LEU A 180 -5.09 16.51 15.07
N GLU A 181 -4.95 15.88 13.91
CA GLU A 181 -5.89 14.89 13.41
C GLU A 181 -5.94 13.65 14.31
N TRP A 182 -4.79 13.10 14.68
CA TRP A 182 -4.75 11.96 15.60
C TRP A 182 -5.40 12.30 16.94
N THR A 183 -5.09 13.48 17.49
CA THR A 183 -5.63 13.95 18.77
C THR A 183 -7.13 14.15 18.70
N ALA A 184 -7.64 14.79 17.64
CA ALA A 184 -9.07 14.91 17.42
C ALA A 184 -9.75 13.54 17.36
N GLY A 185 -9.15 12.58 16.66
CA GLY A 185 -9.71 11.22 16.52
C GLY A 185 -9.74 10.47 17.85
N ALA A 186 -8.69 10.60 18.65
CA ALA A 186 -8.62 10.02 19.99
C ALA A 186 -9.70 10.60 20.91
N LEU A 187 -9.82 11.93 20.96
CA LEU A 187 -10.82 12.62 21.77
C LEU A 187 -12.25 12.32 21.30
N MET A 188 -12.48 12.28 19.99
CA MET A 188 -13.77 11.90 19.40
C MET A 188 -14.13 10.44 19.72
N THR A 189 -13.18 9.51 19.69
CA THR A 189 -13.41 8.10 20.07
C THR A 189 -13.83 7.98 21.54
N ALA A 190 -13.16 8.74 22.41
CA ALA A 190 -13.44 8.77 23.84
C ALA A 190 -14.68 9.59 24.21
N HIS A 191 -15.24 10.37 23.27
CA HIS A 191 -16.24 11.41 23.55
C HIS A 191 -15.77 12.37 24.66
N ALA A 192 -14.47 12.68 24.69
CA ALA A 192 -13.82 13.46 25.73
C ALA A 192 -13.40 14.84 25.20
N LEU A 193 -13.39 15.85 26.07
CA LEU A 193 -13.01 17.24 25.78
C LEU A 193 -13.63 17.77 24.46
N PRO A 194 -14.96 17.77 24.31
CA PRO A 194 -15.60 18.19 23.07
C PRO A 194 -15.35 19.64 22.69
N TRP A 195 -15.13 20.50 23.69
CA TRP A 195 -14.70 21.89 23.49
C TRP A 195 -13.36 22.00 22.75
N LEU A 196 -12.55 20.94 22.76
CA LEU A 196 -11.26 20.87 22.07
C LEU A 196 -11.36 20.03 20.77
N SER A 197 -11.98 18.86 20.83
CA SER A 197 -12.05 17.95 19.68
C SER A 197 -12.88 18.51 18.53
N ILE A 198 -14.00 19.17 18.83
CA ILE A 198 -14.91 19.73 17.80
C ILE A 198 -14.24 20.86 17.02
N PRO A 199 -13.67 21.92 17.66
CA PRO A 199 -13.01 22.97 16.92
C PRO A 199 -11.83 22.48 16.09
N ILE A 200 -11.02 21.54 16.61
CA ILE A 200 -9.90 20.97 15.85
C ILE A 200 -10.44 20.26 14.60
N GLY A 201 -11.37 19.32 14.75
CA GLY A 201 -11.92 18.54 13.64
C GLY A 201 -12.60 19.41 12.58
N LEU A 202 -13.39 20.40 12.99
CA LEU A 202 -14.05 21.33 12.07
C LEU A 202 -13.04 22.21 11.33
N ALA A 203 -12.01 22.71 12.01
CA ALA A 203 -11.01 23.59 11.41
C ALA A 203 -10.15 22.83 10.39
N ILE A 204 -9.52 21.72 10.80
CA ILE A 204 -8.62 20.98 9.91
C ILE A 204 -9.39 20.28 8.79
N GLY A 205 -10.58 19.74 9.08
CA GLY A 205 -11.45 19.09 8.10
C GLY A 205 -12.07 20.08 7.12
N GLY A 206 -12.51 21.25 7.60
CA GLY A 206 -13.07 22.29 6.73
C GLY A 206 -12.02 22.88 5.79
N ILE A 207 -10.86 23.28 6.33
CA ILE A 207 -9.76 23.86 5.54
C ILE A 207 -9.19 22.81 4.57
N GLY A 208 -8.96 21.59 5.04
CA GLY A 208 -8.45 20.50 4.22
C GLY A 208 -9.45 20.10 3.13
N GLY A 209 -10.73 20.03 3.45
CA GLY A 209 -11.82 19.74 2.49
C GLY A 209 -11.90 20.78 1.38
N ILE A 210 -11.87 22.07 1.71
CA ILE A 210 -11.83 23.16 0.72
C ILE A 210 -10.57 23.07 -0.14
N SER A 211 -9.43 22.79 0.48
CA SER A 211 -8.15 22.69 -0.23
C SER A 211 -8.11 21.53 -1.22
N VAL A 212 -8.58 20.34 -0.83
CA VAL A 212 -8.68 19.17 -1.71
C VAL A 212 -9.69 19.42 -2.83
N PHE A 213 -10.86 19.99 -2.50
CA PHE A 213 -11.87 20.33 -3.49
C PHE A 213 -11.31 21.27 -4.56
N TYR A 214 -10.65 22.34 -4.14
CA TYR A 214 -10.02 23.30 -5.04
C TYR A 214 -8.90 22.66 -5.88
N ALA A 215 -8.01 21.86 -5.29
CA ALA A 215 -6.90 21.24 -6.02
C ALA A 215 -7.36 20.19 -7.05
N VAL A 216 -8.39 19.40 -6.73
CA VAL A 216 -8.81 18.26 -7.56
C VAL A 216 -9.91 18.64 -8.53
N TYR A 217 -10.95 19.36 -8.08
CA TYR A 217 -12.13 19.64 -8.92
C TYR A 217 -12.00 20.92 -9.72
N ILE A 218 -11.30 21.93 -9.18
CA ILE A 218 -11.11 23.21 -9.87
C ILE A 218 -9.81 23.20 -10.67
N GLN A 219 -8.69 22.85 -10.04
CA GLN A 219 -7.38 22.86 -10.71
C GLN A 219 -7.08 21.58 -11.50
N LYS A 220 -7.93 20.54 -11.42
CA LYS A 220 -7.78 19.24 -12.11
C LYS A 220 -6.37 18.63 -11.94
N ARG A 221 -5.77 18.77 -10.75
CA ARG A 221 -4.43 18.22 -10.50
C ARG A 221 -4.51 16.75 -10.16
N GLU A 222 -3.72 15.93 -10.85
CA GLU A 222 -3.51 14.53 -10.50
C GLU A 222 -2.45 14.42 -9.40
N LEU A 223 -2.88 14.53 -8.15
CA LEU A 223 -2.00 14.43 -6.98
C LEU A 223 -2.15 13.07 -6.29
N LYS A 224 -1.03 12.58 -5.75
CA LYS A 224 -1.03 11.41 -4.86
C LYS A 224 -1.51 11.81 -3.47
N CYS A 225 -2.25 10.91 -2.83
CA CYS A 225 -2.81 11.10 -1.50
C CYS A 225 -1.70 11.08 -0.45
N ALA A 226 -1.58 12.14 0.35
CA ALA A 226 -0.64 12.17 1.47
C ALA A 226 -1.15 11.34 2.68
N CYS A 227 -2.44 10.97 2.70
CA CYS A 227 -3.11 10.34 3.85
C CYS A 227 -2.63 8.93 4.18
N VAL A 228 -1.83 8.31 3.31
CA VAL A 228 -1.17 7.03 3.54
C VAL A 228 0.34 7.19 3.83
N GLY A 229 0.77 8.36 4.31
CA GLY A 229 2.17 8.62 4.67
C GLY A 229 3.11 8.70 3.47
N GLY A 230 2.62 9.20 2.33
CA GLY A 230 3.40 9.47 1.11
C GLY A 230 3.96 8.27 0.33
N SER A 231 3.96 7.07 0.92
CA SER A 231 4.46 5.84 0.30
C SER A 231 3.48 5.18 -0.71
N GLY A 232 2.21 5.61 -0.73
CA GLY A 232 1.17 5.03 -1.57
C GLY A 232 0.88 5.80 -2.86
N ALA A 233 0.76 5.09 -3.99
CA ALA A 233 0.20 5.62 -5.23
C ALA A 233 -1.35 5.68 -5.17
N VAL A 234 -1.90 6.28 -4.11
CA VAL A 234 -3.36 6.44 -3.96
C VAL A 234 -3.74 7.77 -4.60
N PRO A 235 -4.78 7.86 -5.44
CA PRO A 235 -5.24 9.16 -5.93
C PRO A 235 -5.87 9.98 -4.79
N LEU A 236 -5.41 11.22 -4.63
CA LEU A 236 -5.79 12.12 -3.53
C LEU A 236 -7.30 12.36 -3.44
N GLY A 237 -7.97 12.52 -4.59
CA GLY A 237 -9.29 13.12 -4.70
C GLY A 237 -10.37 12.53 -3.81
N PHE A 238 -10.86 11.34 -4.14
CA PHE A 238 -12.04 10.80 -3.47
C PHE A 238 -11.78 10.45 -2.00
N VAL A 239 -10.62 9.86 -1.69
CA VAL A 239 -10.31 9.36 -0.36
C VAL A 239 -10.08 10.51 0.63
N SER A 240 -9.24 11.49 0.25
CA SER A 240 -8.94 12.61 1.14
C SER A 240 -10.13 13.56 1.32
N LEU A 241 -10.96 13.74 0.28
CA LEU A 241 -12.19 14.53 0.44
C LEU A 241 -13.16 13.86 1.42
N THR A 242 -13.34 12.54 1.31
CA THR A 242 -14.23 11.79 2.21
C THR A 242 -13.76 11.86 3.66
N GLU A 243 -12.46 11.74 3.90
CA GLU A 243 -11.84 11.88 5.22
C GLU A 243 -12.09 13.27 5.84
N ASN A 244 -11.87 14.34 5.07
CA ASN A 244 -12.15 15.70 5.53
C ASN A 244 -13.63 15.93 5.84
N LEU A 245 -14.53 15.37 5.02
CA LEU A 245 -15.96 15.43 5.27
C LEU A 245 -16.37 14.63 6.52
N PHE A 246 -15.73 13.49 6.77
CA PHE A 246 -15.95 12.70 7.99
C PHE A 246 -15.55 13.46 9.26
N MET A 247 -14.43 14.18 9.23
CA MET A 247 -14.03 15.08 10.33
C MET A 247 -15.09 16.14 10.61
N VAL A 248 -15.58 16.81 9.56
CA VAL A 248 -16.60 17.85 9.70
C VAL A 248 -17.92 17.26 10.18
N ALA A 249 -18.37 16.16 9.58
CA ALA A 249 -19.62 15.49 9.93
C ALA A 249 -19.63 15.01 11.39
N MET A 250 -18.54 14.40 11.86
CA MET A 250 -18.41 13.99 13.26
C MET A 250 -18.37 15.19 14.21
N GLY A 251 -17.69 16.28 13.84
CA GLY A 251 -17.67 17.51 14.64
C GLY A 251 -19.07 18.10 14.80
N LEU A 252 -19.82 18.20 13.70
CA LEU A 252 -21.21 18.69 13.70
C LEU A 252 -22.15 17.73 14.46
N TRP A 253 -21.97 16.42 14.32
CA TRP A 253 -22.74 15.41 15.02
C TRP A 253 -22.55 15.50 16.55
N MET A 254 -21.29 15.61 17.00
CA MET A 254 -20.99 15.78 18.42
C MET A 254 -21.56 17.09 18.97
N LEU A 255 -21.50 18.17 18.20
CA LEU A 255 -22.11 19.45 18.57
C LEU A 255 -23.64 19.33 18.68
N ALA A 256 -24.28 18.66 17.72
CA ALA A 256 -25.74 18.46 17.72
C ALA A 256 -26.23 17.58 18.88
N ARG A 257 -25.40 16.67 19.42
CA ARG A 257 -25.75 15.89 20.63
C ARG A 257 -25.55 16.67 21.94
N MET A 258 -24.90 17.83 21.91
CA MET A 258 -24.65 18.66 23.10
C MET A 258 -25.67 19.78 23.29
N ILE A 259 -26.35 20.17 22.21
CA ILE A 259 -27.48 21.09 22.21
C ILE A 259 -28.76 20.29 22.51
#